data_AF-A0A939W3I1-F1
#
_entry.id   AF-A0A939W3I1-F1
#
_cell.length_a   1.000
_cell.length_b   1.000
_cell.length_c   1.000
_cell.angle_alpha   90.00
_cell.angle_beta   90.00
_cell.angle_gamma   90.00
#
_symmetry.space_group_name_H-M   'P 1'
#
loop_
_entity.id
_entity.type
_entity.pdbx_description
1 polymer ?
#
loop_
_entity_poly.entity_id
_entity_poly.type
_entity_poly.pdbx_seq_one_letter_code
_entity_poly.pdbx_strand_id
1 'polypeptide(L)'
;MDLKEYLQSLSKENLISLLMDLSDSNAAVKKYLTEKQNSLQTQPVQNIMSSVTTDALCNQTNFINRQSSPQEKINLFKTLFSGRQDVFALRWFNAKSNKSGYSPVCGNKWLSGKCDLKKYSCTTCPYKLPVALSDNYFYNHLAGKDEFCRDVIGLYPLMEGNLCKFLAMDFDAHAPKAQMSITSSHANGAIATYSHAQKDPISWKEDILAIQKSFSDFGINSYLEISRSGNGGHLWIFFEETISSRLARNLGSAIIKAAMQKRHSISFESFDRFFPNQDEIPKGGYGNLIALPLQGKAVKEGHSVFV
;
A
#
# COMPACT_ATOMS: atom_id res chain seq x y z
N MET A 1 -16.61 20.08 -16.07
CA MET A 1 -17.78 20.07 -15.18
C MET A 1 -17.68 18.83 -14.32
N ASP A 2 -17.35 18.98 -13.04
CA ASP A 2 -17.35 17.86 -12.08
C ASP A 2 -18.79 17.39 -11.83
N LEU A 3 -18.96 16.16 -11.33
CA LEU A 3 -20.27 15.57 -11.03
C LEU A 3 -21.11 16.50 -10.15
N LYS A 4 -20.47 17.19 -9.20
CA LYS A 4 -21.14 18.17 -8.34
C LYS A 4 -21.68 19.37 -9.13
N GLU A 5 -20.89 19.90 -10.07
CA GLU A 5 -21.29 21.02 -10.92
C GLU A 5 -22.39 20.61 -11.91
N TYR A 6 -22.32 19.39 -12.45
CA TYR A 6 -23.36 18.84 -13.32
C TYR A 6 -24.69 18.69 -12.59
N LEU A 7 -24.69 18.09 -11.41
CA LEU A 7 -25.91 17.91 -10.60
C LEU A 7 -26.52 19.25 -10.16
N GLN A 8 -25.69 20.26 -9.90
CA GLN A 8 -26.14 21.62 -9.60
C GLN A 8 -26.69 22.37 -10.83
N SER A 9 -26.34 21.94 -12.04
CA SER A 9 -26.82 22.52 -13.30
C SER A 9 -28.17 21.95 -13.77
N LEU A 10 -28.65 20.87 -13.17
CA LEU A 10 -29.91 20.22 -13.57
C LEU A 10 -31.13 20.95 -12.99
N SER A 11 -32.20 21.04 -13.78
CA SER A 11 -33.50 21.47 -13.27
C SER A 11 -34.06 20.43 -12.28
N LYS A 12 -35.03 20.84 -11.46
CA LYS A 12 -35.66 19.96 -10.48
C LYS A 12 -36.28 18.72 -11.14
N GLU A 13 -36.90 18.90 -12.30
CA GLU A 13 -37.54 17.84 -13.08
C GLU A 13 -36.52 16.84 -13.61
N ASN A 14 -35.39 17.34 -14.14
CA ASN A 14 -34.31 16.50 -14.65
C ASN A 14 -33.59 15.74 -13.52
N LEU A 15 -33.46 16.36 -12.34
CA LEU A 15 -32.92 15.70 -11.17
C LEU A 15 -33.84 14.57 -10.68
N ILE A 16 -35.16 14.80 -10.68
CA ILE A 16 -36.16 13.77 -10.33
C ILE A 16 -36.10 12.60 -11.32
N SER A 17 -36.06 12.88 -12.63
CA SER A 17 -35.94 11.85 -13.66
C SER A 17 -34.67 11.01 -13.47
N LEU A 18 -33.53 11.65 -13.24
CA LEU A 18 -32.26 10.97 -13.02
C LEU A 18 -32.29 10.06 -11.77
N LEU A 19 -32.95 10.52 -10.70
CA LEU A 19 -33.11 9.73 -9.48
C LEU A 19 -34.02 8.51 -9.70
N MET A 20 -35.07 8.64 -10.51
CA MET A 20 -35.94 7.52 -10.89
C MET A 20 -35.18 6.49 -11.74
N ASP A 21 -34.44 6.93 -12.77
CA ASP A 21 -33.65 6.04 -13.63
C ASP A 21 -32.58 5.26 -12.84
N LEU A 22 -31.93 5.92 -11.86
CA LEU A 22 -30.98 5.28 -10.96
C LEU A 22 -31.66 4.29 -10.02
N SER A 23 -32.86 4.60 -9.53
CA SER A 23 -33.66 3.70 -8.70
C SER A 23 -34.03 2.41 -9.46
N ASP A 24 -34.47 2.55 -10.71
CA ASP A 24 -34.85 1.43 -11.57
C ASP A 24 -33.65 0.57 -11.95
N SER A 25 -32.53 1.21 -12.28
CA SER A 25 -31.26 0.51 -12.53
C SER A 25 -30.81 -0.29 -11.31
N ASN A 26 -30.92 0.28 -10.10
CA ASN A 26 -30.59 -0.42 -8.87
C ASN A 26 -31.55 -1.59 -8.58
N ALA A 27 -32.84 -1.46 -8.91
CA ALA A 27 -33.80 -2.55 -8.78
C ALA A 27 -33.48 -3.71 -9.73
N ALA A 28 -33.08 -3.41 -10.97
CA ALA A 28 -32.65 -4.41 -11.94
C ALA A 28 -31.38 -5.16 -11.49
N VAL A 29 -30.39 -4.45 -10.95
CA VAL A 29 -29.17 -5.06 -10.38
C VAL A 29 -29.50 -5.96 -9.20
N LYS A 30 -30.37 -5.52 -8.27
CA LYS A 30 -30.82 -6.36 -7.15
C LYS A 30 -31.49 -7.63 -7.63
N LYS A 31 -32.38 -7.54 -8.63
CA LYS A 31 -33.05 -8.69 -9.23
C LYS A 31 -32.04 -9.69 -9.82
N TYR A 32 -31.06 -9.21 -10.59
CA TYR A 32 -30.00 -10.05 -11.15
C TYR A 32 -29.18 -10.77 -10.07
N LEU A 33 -28.83 -10.07 -8.98
CA LEU A 33 -28.09 -10.65 -7.86
C LEU A 33 -28.91 -11.74 -7.15
N THR A 34 -30.21 -11.51 -6.93
CA THR A 34 -31.11 -12.50 -6.34
C THR A 34 -31.30 -13.72 -7.25
N GLU A 35 -31.46 -13.52 -8.56
CA GLU A 35 -31.54 -14.61 -9.55
C GLU A 35 -30.26 -15.44 -9.57
N LYS A 36 -29.08 -14.81 -9.48
CA LYS A 36 -27.80 -15.50 -9.37
C LYS A 36 -27.69 -16.30 -8.07
N GLN A 37 -28.09 -15.74 -6.92
CA GLN A 37 -28.11 -16.47 -5.64
C GLN A 37 -29.06 -17.68 -5.68
N ASN A 38 -30.24 -17.54 -6.27
CA ASN A 38 -31.20 -18.64 -6.41
C ASN A 38 -30.72 -19.73 -7.41
N SER A 39 -30.01 -19.34 -8.48
CA SER A 39 -29.38 -20.29 -9.41
C SER A 39 -28.26 -21.11 -8.78
N LEU A 40 -27.63 -20.59 -7.72
CA LEU A 40 -26.60 -21.28 -6.95
C LEU A 40 -27.18 -22.22 -5.87
N GLN A 41 -28.47 -22.11 -5.54
CA GLN A 41 -29.15 -22.93 -4.52
C GLN A 41 -29.98 -24.10 -5.08
N THR A 42 -29.98 -24.34 -6.40
CA THR A 42 -30.83 -25.35 -7.09
C THR A 42 -30.08 -26.59 -7.58
N GLN A 43 -28.92 -26.92 -7.00
CA GLN A 43 -28.31 -28.24 -7.16
C GLN A 43 -28.70 -29.14 -5.97
N PRO A 44 -29.30 -30.32 -6.18
CA PRO A 44 -29.83 -31.15 -5.10
C PRO A 44 -28.69 -31.81 -4.30
N VAL A 45 -28.66 -31.53 -3.00
CA VAL A 45 -27.79 -32.19 -2.02
C VAL A 45 -28.56 -33.36 -1.43
N GLN A 46 -28.49 -34.55 -2.04
CA GLN A 46 -28.69 -35.81 -1.31
C GLN A 46 -28.17 -37.02 -2.10
N ASN A 47 -27.43 -37.88 -1.39
CA ASN A 47 -26.77 -39.12 -1.81
C ASN A 47 -25.43 -39.03 -2.55
N ILE A 48 -24.39 -38.52 -1.88
CA ILE A 48 -23.06 -39.16 -1.85
C ILE A 48 -22.48 -39.01 -0.44
N MET A 49 -23.13 -39.63 0.54
CA MET A 49 -22.62 -39.77 1.91
C MET A 49 -22.19 -41.22 2.11
N SER A 50 -21.21 -41.64 1.31
CA SER A 50 -20.36 -42.82 1.45
C SER A 50 -19.42 -42.81 0.24
N SER A 51 -18.11 -42.79 0.47
CA SER A 51 -17.04 -42.95 -0.53
C SER A 51 -16.73 -41.80 -1.51
N VAL A 52 -16.68 -40.55 -1.06
CA VAL A 52 -15.71 -39.61 -1.63
C VAL A 52 -14.94 -39.01 -0.46
N THR A 53 -13.72 -39.48 -0.30
CA THR A 53 -12.77 -38.97 0.69
C THR A 53 -12.66 -37.46 0.54
N THR A 54 -12.72 -36.78 1.67
CA THR A 54 -12.43 -35.35 1.87
C THR A 54 -11.02 -34.93 1.44
N ASP A 55 -10.27 -35.82 0.81
CA ASP A 55 -8.91 -35.62 0.32
C ASP A 55 -8.85 -35.06 -1.12
N ALA A 56 -9.98 -35.02 -1.85
CA ALA A 56 -9.99 -34.62 -3.26
C ALA A 56 -10.31 -33.13 -3.53
N LEU A 57 -10.88 -32.39 -2.56
CA LEU A 57 -11.14 -30.94 -2.69
C LEU A 57 -10.18 -30.07 -1.86
N CYS A 58 -9.14 -30.68 -1.27
CA CYS A 58 -8.06 -30.03 -0.55
C CYS A 58 -6.87 -29.62 -1.48
N ASN A 59 -6.85 -30.13 -2.72
CA ASN A 59 -5.67 -30.06 -3.61
C ASN A 59 -5.52 -28.76 -4.43
N GLN A 60 -6.10 -27.62 -4.04
CA GLN A 60 -5.83 -26.34 -4.72
C GLN A 60 -5.43 -25.17 -3.82
N THR A 61 -5.21 -25.39 -2.53
CA THR A 61 -4.44 -24.46 -1.70
C THR A 61 -3.35 -25.25 -1.00
N ASN A 62 -2.18 -25.35 -1.63
CA ASN A 62 -0.98 -25.80 -0.92
C ASN A 62 -0.78 -24.85 0.27
N PHE A 63 -1.07 -25.33 1.47
CA PHE A 63 -0.96 -24.54 2.68
C PHE A 63 0.51 -24.18 2.89
N ILE A 64 0.89 -22.95 2.55
CA ILE A 64 2.27 -22.49 2.64
C ILE A 64 2.64 -22.36 4.12
N ASN A 65 3.72 -23.03 4.50
CA ASN A 65 4.21 -23.08 5.87
C ASN A 65 5.74 -22.92 5.90
N ARG A 66 6.33 -23.07 7.09
CA ARG A 66 7.77 -22.88 7.29
C ARG A 66 8.61 -23.93 6.54
N GLN A 67 8.06 -25.10 6.28
CA GLN A 67 8.70 -26.22 5.58
C GLN A 67 8.52 -26.15 4.05
N SER A 68 7.61 -25.30 3.55
CA SER A 68 7.45 -25.08 2.11
C SER A 68 8.76 -24.62 1.45
N SER A 69 8.92 -25.00 0.19
CA SER A 69 10.10 -24.67 -0.60
C SER A 69 10.26 -23.15 -0.77
N PRO A 70 11.48 -22.67 -1.05
CA PRO A 70 11.69 -21.25 -1.38
C PRO A 70 10.81 -20.76 -2.52
N GLN A 71 10.59 -21.59 -3.55
CA GLN A 71 9.78 -21.21 -4.71
C GLN A 71 8.31 -21.03 -4.36
N GLU A 72 7.73 -21.92 -3.56
CA GLU A 72 6.32 -21.80 -3.13
C GLU A 72 6.10 -20.53 -2.29
N LYS A 73 7.05 -20.20 -1.41
CA LYS A 73 7.03 -18.96 -0.62
C LYS A 73 7.14 -17.72 -1.50
N ILE A 74 8.02 -17.74 -2.50
CA ILE A 74 8.16 -16.65 -3.48
C ILE A 74 6.87 -16.48 -4.27
N ASN A 75 6.23 -17.57 -4.70
CA ASN A 75 4.97 -17.52 -5.43
C ASN A 75 3.85 -16.88 -4.58
N LEU A 76 3.69 -17.29 -3.32
CA LEU A 76 2.74 -16.65 -2.41
C LEU A 76 3.03 -15.16 -2.23
N PHE A 77 4.30 -14.81 -2.00
CA PHE A 77 4.72 -13.43 -1.81
C PHE A 77 4.40 -12.55 -3.02
N LYS A 78 4.62 -13.07 -4.24
CA LYS A 78 4.26 -12.38 -5.49
C LYS A 78 2.77 -12.18 -5.67
N THR A 79 1.95 -13.14 -5.23
CA THR A 79 0.48 -13.02 -5.27
C THR A 79 -0.02 -11.91 -4.36
N LEU A 80 0.56 -11.78 -3.16
CA LEU A 80 0.19 -10.75 -2.18
C LEU A 80 0.73 -9.38 -2.58
N PHE A 81 2.04 -9.27 -2.81
CA PHE A 81 2.72 -8.00 -3.10
C PHE A 81 2.86 -7.78 -4.60
N SER A 82 1.71 -7.66 -5.27
CA SER A 82 1.66 -7.49 -6.71
C SER A 82 1.67 -6.02 -7.12
N GLY A 83 2.61 -5.68 -8.00
CA GLY A 83 2.80 -4.36 -8.59
C GLY A 83 3.46 -4.50 -9.97
N ARG A 84 4.15 -3.45 -10.42
CA ARG A 84 4.87 -3.49 -11.71
C ARG A 84 5.90 -4.61 -11.75
N GLN A 85 5.86 -5.40 -12.82
CA GLN A 85 6.78 -6.50 -13.08
C GLN A 85 7.92 -6.10 -14.02
N ASP A 86 7.74 -5.03 -14.79
CA ASP A 86 8.70 -4.53 -15.79
C ASP A 86 9.82 -3.67 -15.18
N VAL A 87 9.63 -3.20 -13.94
CA VAL A 87 10.59 -2.36 -13.22
C VAL A 87 10.40 -2.49 -11.71
N PHE A 88 11.52 -2.44 -11.00
CA PHE A 88 11.56 -2.35 -9.54
C PHE A 88 12.78 -1.53 -9.13
N ALA A 89 12.85 -1.18 -7.85
CA ALA A 89 14.01 -0.52 -7.27
C ALA A 89 14.74 -1.44 -6.29
N LEU A 90 16.03 -1.21 -6.13
CA LEU A 90 16.80 -1.76 -5.02
C LEU A 90 17.23 -0.65 -4.09
N ARG A 91 17.33 -0.99 -2.80
CA ARG A 91 17.95 -0.12 -1.83
C ARG A 91 19.45 -0.01 -2.12
N TRP A 92 19.99 1.19 -2.05
CA TRP A 92 21.42 1.45 -2.06
C TRP A 92 21.84 2.02 -0.71
N PHE A 93 23.11 1.80 -0.37
CA PHE A 93 23.74 2.34 0.82
C PHE A 93 25.11 2.89 0.46
N ASN A 94 25.43 4.08 0.97
CA ASN A 94 26.72 4.72 0.80
C ASN A 94 27.43 4.81 2.16
N ALA A 95 28.42 3.93 2.35
CA ALA A 95 29.17 3.81 3.61
C ALA A 95 29.90 5.10 4.02
N LYS A 96 30.34 5.94 3.07
CA LYS A 96 31.06 7.19 3.39
C LYS A 96 30.14 8.25 3.97
N SER A 97 28.93 8.36 3.43
CA SER A 97 27.95 9.39 3.84
C SER A 97 26.92 8.89 4.86
N ASN A 98 26.92 7.59 5.15
CA ASN A 98 25.89 6.88 5.90
C ASN A 98 24.46 7.12 5.37
N LYS A 99 24.32 7.43 4.07
CA LYS A 99 23.03 7.65 3.41
C LYS A 99 22.55 6.38 2.74
N SER A 100 21.24 6.24 2.65
CA SER A 100 20.58 5.21 1.87
C SER A 100 19.40 5.77 1.11
N GLY A 101 18.94 5.00 0.13
CA GLY A 101 17.75 5.33 -0.65
C GLY A 101 17.43 4.18 -1.60
N TYR A 102 16.53 4.45 -2.54
CA TYR A 102 16.16 3.49 -3.57
C TYR A 102 16.51 4.01 -4.95
N SER A 103 16.77 3.11 -5.88
CA SER A 103 16.95 3.47 -7.28
C SER A 103 16.43 2.34 -8.19
N PRO A 104 15.76 2.69 -9.30
CA PRO A 104 15.36 1.70 -10.29
C PRO A 104 16.54 0.83 -10.72
N VAL A 105 16.31 -0.47 -10.84
CA VAL A 105 17.27 -1.39 -11.46
C VAL A 105 17.26 -1.16 -12.96
N CYS A 106 18.45 -1.02 -13.54
CA CYS A 106 18.63 -0.69 -14.95
C CYS A 106 19.81 -1.49 -15.52
N GLY A 107 19.59 -2.23 -16.60
CA GLY A 107 20.60 -3.07 -17.24
C GLY A 107 21.71 -2.25 -17.92
N ASN A 108 21.44 -0.98 -18.24
CA ASN A 108 22.44 -0.05 -18.76
C ASN A 108 23.19 0.71 -17.67
N LYS A 109 22.85 0.52 -16.40
CA LYS A 109 23.54 1.18 -15.29
C LYS A 109 25.00 0.71 -15.26
N TRP A 110 25.93 1.64 -15.11
CA TRP A 110 27.39 1.40 -15.10
C TRP A 110 28.01 0.96 -16.43
N LEU A 111 27.24 0.89 -17.52
CA LEU A 111 27.79 0.68 -18.86
C LEU A 111 28.32 2.00 -19.43
N SER A 112 29.58 2.02 -19.85
CA SER A 112 30.22 3.19 -20.46
C SER A 112 29.45 3.68 -21.68
N GLY A 113 29.29 5.00 -21.81
CA GLY A 113 28.57 5.64 -22.92
C GLY A 113 27.04 5.53 -22.89
N LYS A 114 26.46 4.85 -21.88
CA LYS A 114 25.00 4.72 -21.74
C LYS A 114 24.46 5.54 -20.58
N CYS A 115 24.38 4.96 -19.38
CA CYS A 115 23.75 5.62 -18.24
C CYS A 115 24.71 6.62 -17.58
N ASP A 116 24.48 7.92 -17.80
CA ASP A 116 25.20 9.00 -17.13
C ASP A 116 24.36 9.58 -15.98
N LEU A 117 24.65 9.10 -14.76
CA LEU A 117 23.98 9.55 -13.53
C LEU A 117 24.36 10.99 -13.12
N LYS A 118 25.41 11.58 -13.71
CA LYS A 118 25.75 12.99 -13.48
C LYS A 118 24.93 13.91 -14.39
N LYS A 119 24.59 13.43 -15.58
CA LYS A 119 23.87 14.22 -16.59
C LYS A 119 22.35 14.09 -16.52
N TYR A 120 21.83 12.90 -16.21
CA TYR A 120 20.38 12.65 -16.18
C TYR A 120 19.93 11.95 -14.89
N SER A 121 18.72 12.26 -14.45
CA SER A 121 18.02 11.42 -13.47
C SER A 121 17.52 10.13 -14.13
N CYS A 122 17.34 9.05 -13.36
CA CYS A 122 16.83 7.79 -13.93
C CYS A 122 15.47 7.95 -14.64
N THR A 123 14.64 8.88 -14.20
CA THR A 123 13.34 9.21 -14.82
C THR A 123 13.51 9.77 -16.24
N THR A 124 14.49 10.63 -16.43
CA THR A 124 14.74 11.39 -17.68
C THR A 124 15.84 10.79 -18.56
N CYS A 125 16.51 9.73 -18.09
CA CYS A 125 17.61 9.10 -18.81
C CYS A 125 17.13 8.49 -20.13
N PRO A 126 17.66 8.93 -21.30
CA PRO A 126 17.27 8.38 -22.60
C PRO A 126 17.79 6.96 -22.84
N TYR A 127 18.75 6.51 -22.02
CA TYR A 127 19.35 5.17 -22.10
C TYR A 127 18.86 4.23 -21.00
N LYS A 128 17.77 4.58 -20.29
CA LYS A 128 17.21 3.71 -19.25
C LYS A 128 16.75 2.39 -19.87
N LEU A 129 17.15 1.29 -19.27
CA LEU A 129 16.77 -0.08 -19.65
C LEU A 129 16.27 -0.79 -18.39
N PRO A 130 14.97 -0.64 -18.07
CA PRO A 130 14.36 -1.29 -16.90
C PRO A 130 14.58 -2.80 -16.92
N VAL A 131 14.72 -3.40 -15.74
CA VAL A 131 14.88 -4.84 -15.57
C VAL A 131 13.64 -5.39 -14.89
N ALA A 132 13.11 -6.48 -15.44
CA ALA A 132 11.97 -7.16 -14.87
C ALA A 132 12.31 -7.78 -13.51
N LEU A 133 11.34 -7.76 -12.60
CA LEU A 133 11.50 -8.28 -11.24
C LEU A 133 11.42 -9.81 -11.24
N SER A 134 12.58 -10.47 -11.24
CA SER A 134 12.70 -11.93 -11.27
C SER A 134 12.71 -12.58 -9.88
N ASP A 135 12.44 -13.88 -9.84
CA ASP A 135 12.39 -14.69 -8.61
C ASP A 135 13.69 -14.66 -7.79
N ASN A 136 14.84 -14.50 -8.45
CA ASN A 136 16.12 -14.36 -7.75
C ASN A 136 16.16 -13.10 -6.86
N TYR A 137 15.52 -11.99 -7.27
CA TYR A 137 15.44 -10.81 -6.42
C TYR A 137 14.55 -11.07 -5.21
N PHE A 138 13.41 -11.73 -5.38
CA PHE A 138 12.54 -12.13 -4.26
C PHE A 138 13.27 -13.08 -3.29
N TYR A 139 14.00 -14.06 -3.82
CA TYR A 139 14.82 -14.93 -3.01
C TYR A 139 15.83 -14.15 -2.17
N ASN A 140 16.60 -13.24 -2.79
CA ASN A 140 17.61 -12.45 -2.09
C ASN A 140 16.99 -11.54 -1.03
N HIS A 141 15.85 -10.93 -1.34
CA HIS A 141 15.09 -10.11 -0.40
C HIS A 141 14.67 -10.90 0.84
N LEU A 142 13.98 -12.03 0.64
CA LEU A 142 13.49 -12.88 1.73
C LEU A 142 14.63 -13.54 2.52
N ALA A 143 15.75 -13.86 1.84
CA ALA A 143 16.94 -14.39 2.51
C ALA A 143 17.65 -13.32 3.37
N GLY A 144 17.63 -12.07 2.92
CA GLY A 144 18.17 -10.92 3.64
C GLY A 144 19.62 -11.07 4.04
N LYS A 145 20.48 -11.46 3.08
CA LYS A 145 21.89 -11.78 3.34
C LYS A 145 22.81 -10.57 3.22
N ASP A 146 22.37 -9.48 2.59
CA ASP A 146 23.19 -8.27 2.44
C ASP A 146 23.26 -7.50 3.77
N GLU A 147 24.47 -7.33 4.30
CA GLU A 147 24.71 -6.64 5.59
C GLU A 147 24.17 -5.20 5.59
N PHE A 148 24.24 -4.54 4.44
CA PHE A 148 23.76 -3.18 4.27
C PHE A 148 22.32 -3.13 3.75
N CYS A 149 21.59 -4.25 3.73
CA CYS A 149 20.22 -4.36 3.23
C CYS A 149 20.05 -3.77 1.82
N ARG A 150 21.00 -4.02 0.90
CA ARG A 150 20.89 -3.62 -0.52
C ARG A 150 20.03 -4.58 -1.35
N ASP A 151 19.66 -5.72 -0.76
CA ASP A 151 18.72 -6.71 -1.29
C ASP A 151 17.25 -6.35 -1.04
N VAL A 152 16.96 -5.22 -0.37
CA VAL A 152 15.58 -4.75 -0.17
C VAL A 152 14.99 -4.31 -1.51
N ILE A 153 13.88 -4.94 -1.91
CA ILE A 153 13.09 -4.58 -3.09
C ILE A 153 12.20 -3.39 -2.74
N GLY A 154 12.26 -2.34 -3.56
CA GLY A 154 11.22 -1.33 -3.67
C GLY A 154 10.29 -1.67 -4.83
N LEU A 155 9.03 -1.97 -4.53
CA LEU A 155 7.99 -2.27 -5.51
C LEU A 155 7.25 -1.00 -5.91
N TYR A 156 6.95 -0.84 -7.21
CA TYR A 156 6.03 0.18 -7.70
C TYR A 156 4.61 -0.41 -7.77
N PRO A 157 3.69 -0.04 -6.86
CA PRO A 157 2.37 -0.68 -6.75
C PRO A 157 1.37 -0.19 -7.81
N LEU A 158 1.63 0.95 -8.45
CA LEU A 158 0.78 1.49 -9.51
C LEU A 158 1.13 0.84 -10.84
N MET A 159 0.22 0.00 -11.34
CA MET A 159 0.36 -0.75 -12.58
C MET A 159 -0.27 0.00 -13.76
N GLU A 160 -0.01 -0.51 -14.97
CA GLU A 160 -0.64 -0.04 -16.20
C GLU A 160 -2.17 -0.03 -16.09
N GLY A 161 -2.82 0.94 -16.76
CA GLY A 161 -4.26 1.18 -16.59
C GLY A 161 -4.64 1.83 -15.26
N ASN A 162 -3.66 2.32 -14.48
CA ASN A 162 -3.88 2.99 -13.20
C ASN A 162 -4.51 2.08 -12.14
N LEU A 163 -4.06 0.82 -12.12
CA LEU A 163 -4.59 -0.26 -11.29
C LEU A 163 -3.61 -0.66 -10.17
N CYS A 164 -4.13 -1.27 -9.12
CA CYS A 164 -3.36 -1.89 -8.05
C CYS A 164 -4.03 -3.17 -7.50
N LYS A 165 -3.25 -4.05 -6.87
CA LYS A 165 -3.73 -5.26 -6.16
C LYS A 165 -3.74 -5.10 -4.64
N PHE A 166 -3.22 -3.99 -4.11
CA PHE A 166 -3.27 -3.70 -2.69
C PHE A 166 -3.32 -2.18 -2.43
N LEU A 167 -3.74 -1.84 -1.21
CA LEU A 167 -3.52 -0.54 -0.59
C LEU A 167 -2.62 -0.74 0.63
N ALA A 168 -1.56 0.04 0.76
CA ALA A 168 -0.80 0.15 2.00
C ALA A 168 -0.92 1.56 2.56
N MET A 169 -0.95 1.68 3.88
CA MET A 169 -1.01 2.94 4.61
C MET A 169 0.24 3.05 5.46
N ASP A 170 1.03 4.10 5.24
CA ASP A 170 2.32 4.33 5.87
C ASP A 170 2.18 5.15 7.15
N PHE A 171 2.74 4.66 8.25
CA PHE A 171 2.74 5.31 9.55
C PHE A 171 4.16 5.38 10.10
N ASP A 172 4.63 6.58 10.43
CA ASP A 172 5.99 6.81 10.94
C ASP A 172 5.97 7.60 12.25
N ALA A 173 6.84 7.23 13.19
CA ALA A 173 7.17 8.07 14.34
C ALA A 173 7.95 9.30 13.87
N HIS A 174 7.24 10.39 13.61
CA HIS A 174 7.87 11.67 13.33
C HIS A 174 8.39 12.23 14.65
N ALA A 175 9.69 12.58 14.71
CA ALA A 175 10.16 13.46 15.77
C ALA A 175 9.32 14.75 15.74
N PRO A 176 8.91 15.33 16.89
CA PRO A 176 8.16 16.58 16.89
C PRO A 176 8.91 17.62 16.06
N LYS A 177 8.25 18.18 15.03
CA LYS A 177 8.81 19.32 14.31
C LYS A 177 8.97 20.43 15.34
N ALA A 178 10.20 20.88 15.59
CA ALA A 178 10.44 22.01 16.48
C ALA A 178 9.60 23.20 16.00
N GLN A 179 8.54 23.53 16.75
CA GLN A 179 7.65 24.63 16.42
C GLN A 179 8.28 25.89 17.00
N MET A 180 8.84 26.73 16.13
CA MET A 180 9.42 28.01 16.53
C MET A 180 8.26 29.01 16.78
N SER A 181 7.91 29.24 18.03
CA SER A 181 7.05 30.36 18.42
C SER A 181 7.90 31.61 18.61
N ILE A 182 7.69 32.62 17.77
CA ILE A 182 8.25 33.96 17.98
C ILE A 182 7.19 34.76 18.72
N THR A 183 7.43 35.10 19.98
CA THR A 183 6.63 36.12 20.68
C THR A 183 7.33 37.47 20.54
N SER A 184 6.66 38.44 19.92
CA SER A 184 7.15 39.81 19.82
C SER A 184 6.78 40.58 21.10
N SER A 185 7.64 40.55 22.12
CA SER A 185 7.60 41.57 23.18
C SER A 185 8.41 42.78 22.73
N HIS A 186 7.78 43.94 22.72
CA HIS A 186 8.40 45.21 22.38
C HIS A 186 9.53 45.55 23.36
N ALA A 187 10.60 46.15 22.81
CA ALA A 187 11.81 46.66 23.44
C ALA A 187 12.94 45.64 23.76
N ASN A 188 13.96 45.68 22.89
CA ASN A 188 15.33 45.16 23.05
C ASN A 188 15.53 43.65 23.26
N GLY A 189 15.57 42.92 22.14
CA GLY A 189 16.18 41.58 22.02
C GLY A 189 15.14 40.46 21.93
N ALA A 190 14.99 39.86 20.74
CA ALA A 190 14.19 38.65 20.59
C ALA A 190 14.88 37.50 21.34
N ILE A 191 14.27 37.03 22.43
CA ILE A 191 14.69 35.82 23.13
C ILE A 191 13.88 34.67 22.55
N ALA A 192 14.52 33.80 21.77
CA ALA A 192 13.93 32.51 21.39
C ALA A 192 13.87 31.64 22.65
N THR A 193 12.67 31.50 23.23
CA THR A 193 12.44 30.59 24.35
C THR A 193 11.97 29.24 23.81
N TYR A 194 12.73 28.19 24.07
CA TYR A 194 12.36 26.81 23.75
C TYR A 194 11.41 26.31 24.85
N SER A 195 10.10 26.37 24.63
CA SER A 195 9.16 25.68 25.52
C SER A 195 9.12 24.20 25.15
N HIS A 196 9.79 23.36 25.95
CA HIS A 196 9.61 21.91 25.91
C HIS A 196 8.24 21.54 26.46
N ALA A 197 7.18 21.70 25.65
CA ALA A 197 5.99 20.91 25.85
C ALA A 197 6.33 19.49 25.42
N GLN A 198 6.69 18.63 26.39
CA GLN A 198 6.79 17.19 26.20
C GLN A 198 5.40 16.65 25.84
N LYS A 199 5.04 16.70 24.55
CA LYS A 199 4.05 15.79 23.98
C LYS A 199 4.74 14.42 24.00
N ASP A 200 4.14 13.43 24.67
CA ASP A 200 4.59 12.05 24.60
C ASP A 200 4.91 11.68 23.14
N PRO A 201 6.03 11.00 22.86
CA PRO A 201 6.35 10.58 21.50
C PRO A 201 5.19 9.74 20.97
N ILE A 202 4.45 10.33 20.04
CA ILE A 202 3.23 9.78 19.46
C ILE A 202 3.54 8.38 18.96
N SER A 203 2.90 7.38 19.55
CA SER A 203 3.09 5.99 19.17
C SER A 203 2.27 5.74 17.92
N TRP A 204 2.93 5.63 16.76
CA TRP A 204 2.33 5.19 15.50
C TRP A 204 1.43 3.95 15.65
N LYS A 205 1.68 3.15 16.69
CA LYS A 205 0.87 1.98 17.07
C LYS A 205 -0.57 2.33 17.44
N GLU A 206 -0.81 3.43 18.13
CA GLU A 206 -2.17 3.81 18.51
C GLU A 206 -2.99 4.26 17.30
N ASP A 207 -2.37 5.07 16.43
CA ASP A 207 -2.97 5.55 15.18
C ASP A 207 -3.31 4.38 14.24
N ILE A 208 -2.35 3.49 13.99
CA ILE A 208 -2.54 2.35 13.09
C ILE A 208 -3.59 1.37 13.64
N LEU A 209 -3.62 1.11 14.96
CA LEU A 209 -4.61 0.24 15.58
C LEU A 209 -6.02 0.85 15.53
N ALA A 210 -6.14 2.18 15.68
CA ALA A 210 -7.42 2.87 15.55
C ALA A 210 -7.99 2.79 14.12
N ILE A 211 -7.13 2.92 13.11
CA ILE A 211 -7.52 2.74 11.70
C ILE A 211 -7.81 1.28 11.38
N GLN A 212 -6.99 0.34 11.84
CA GLN A 212 -7.22 -1.09 11.68
C GLN A 212 -8.56 -1.51 12.29
N LYS A 213 -8.88 -1.02 13.49
CA LYS A 213 -10.19 -1.25 14.12
C LYS A 213 -11.33 -0.71 13.26
N SER A 214 -11.14 0.44 12.62
CA SER A 214 -12.15 1.02 11.73
C SER A 214 -12.35 0.14 10.48
N PHE A 215 -11.30 -0.41 9.88
CA PHE A 215 -11.45 -1.44 8.83
C PHE A 215 -12.27 -2.64 9.31
N SER A 216 -11.95 -3.18 10.50
CA SER A 216 -12.68 -4.30 11.08
C SER A 216 -14.16 -3.99 11.32
N ASP A 217 -14.50 -2.77 11.73
CA ASP A 217 -15.89 -2.33 11.92
C ASP A 217 -16.71 -2.32 10.62
N PHE A 218 -16.05 -2.17 9.47
CA PHE A 218 -16.67 -2.29 8.14
C PHE A 218 -16.54 -3.70 7.54
N GLY A 219 -16.05 -4.67 8.31
CA GLY A 219 -15.88 -6.05 7.84
C GLY A 219 -14.74 -6.23 6.82
N ILE A 220 -13.77 -5.30 6.79
CA ILE A 220 -12.65 -5.34 5.85
C ILE A 220 -11.40 -5.87 6.57
N ASN A 221 -10.80 -6.90 6.01
CA ASN A 221 -9.53 -7.45 6.51
C ASN A 221 -8.38 -6.48 6.22
N SER A 222 -7.55 -6.26 7.24
CA SER A 222 -6.33 -5.46 7.11
C SER A 222 -5.21 -6.04 7.98
N TYR A 223 -3.98 -5.94 7.50
CA TYR A 223 -2.82 -6.63 8.07
C TYR A 223 -1.76 -5.62 8.47
N LEU A 224 -1.35 -5.63 9.73
CA LEU A 224 -0.35 -4.71 10.25
C LEU A 224 1.04 -5.30 10.03
N GLU A 225 1.94 -4.53 9.42
CA GLU A 225 3.37 -4.83 9.35
C GLU A 225 4.14 -3.78 10.15
N ILE A 226 5.09 -4.21 10.98
CA ILE A 226 6.08 -3.31 11.58
C ILE A 226 7.09 -2.96 10.50
N SER A 227 7.37 -1.67 10.29
CA SER A 227 8.26 -1.24 9.20
C SER A 227 9.67 -1.77 9.40
N ARG A 228 10.47 -1.77 8.32
CA ARG A 228 11.87 -2.21 8.35
C ARG A 228 12.74 -1.46 9.38
N SER A 229 12.42 -0.20 9.69
CA SER A 229 13.17 0.60 10.68
C SER A 229 12.78 0.29 12.12
N GLY A 230 11.64 -0.36 12.35
CA GLY A 230 11.03 -0.54 13.67
C GLY A 230 10.34 0.70 14.23
N ASN A 231 10.48 1.85 13.57
CA ASN A 231 9.98 3.15 14.04
C ASN A 231 8.65 3.56 13.38
N GLY A 232 7.97 2.61 12.76
CA GLY A 232 6.72 2.83 12.04
C GLY A 232 6.07 1.50 11.68
N GLY A 233 5.04 1.56 10.85
CA GLY A 233 4.35 0.39 10.36
C GLY A 233 3.52 0.68 9.12
N HIS A 234 3.12 -0.38 8.45
CA HIS A 234 2.22 -0.31 7.30
C HIS A 234 0.96 -1.11 7.59
N LEU A 235 -0.20 -0.54 7.27
CA LEU A 235 -1.46 -1.28 7.25
C LEU A 235 -1.78 -1.68 5.80
N TRP A 236 -1.88 -2.99 5.55
CA TRP A 236 -2.05 -3.57 4.22
C TRP A 236 -3.47 -4.08 4.01
N ILE A 237 -4.02 -3.82 2.83
CA ILE A 237 -5.30 -4.33 2.34
C ILE A 237 -5.05 -4.93 0.96
N PHE A 238 -5.37 -6.21 0.78
CA PHE A 238 -5.17 -6.93 -0.48
C PHE A 238 -6.51 -7.11 -1.20
N PHE A 239 -6.50 -6.90 -2.52
CA PHE A 239 -7.66 -7.06 -3.38
C PHE A 239 -7.50 -8.33 -4.21
N GLU A 240 -8.56 -9.13 -4.27
CA GLU A 240 -8.61 -10.34 -5.10
C GLU A 240 -8.44 -9.98 -6.58
N GLU A 241 -9.15 -8.96 -7.04
CA GLU A 241 -9.06 -8.41 -8.38
C GLU A 241 -8.24 -7.12 -8.44
N THR A 242 -7.74 -6.78 -9.64
CA THR A 242 -7.13 -5.46 -9.83
C THR A 242 -8.21 -4.40 -9.76
N ILE A 243 -7.97 -3.35 -8.96
CA ILE A 243 -8.89 -2.21 -8.85
C ILE A 243 -8.19 -0.92 -9.23
N SER A 244 -8.97 0.11 -9.56
CA SER A 244 -8.42 1.46 -9.75
C SER A 244 -7.71 1.94 -8.48
N SER A 245 -6.50 2.48 -8.64
CA SER A 245 -5.75 3.07 -7.52
C SER A 245 -6.49 4.24 -6.87
N ARG A 246 -7.34 4.94 -7.63
CA ARG A 246 -8.25 5.96 -7.07
C ARG A 246 -9.26 5.36 -6.10
N LEU A 247 -9.87 4.24 -6.48
CA LEU A 247 -10.85 3.56 -5.64
C LEU A 247 -10.19 3.04 -4.34
N ALA A 248 -9.00 2.47 -4.45
CA ALA A 248 -8.22 2.03 -3.29
C ALA A 248 -7.96 3.19 -2.30
N ARG A 249 -7.47 4.35 -2.80
CA ARG A 249 -7.20 5.52 -1.95
C ARG A 249 -8.48 6.16 -1.38
N ASN A 250 -9.58 6.15 -2.13
CA ASN A 250 -10.87 6.62 -1.65
C ASN A 250 -11.38 5.75 -0.48
N LEU A 251 -11.23 4.42 -0.59
CA LEU A 251 -11.52 3.50 0.51
C LEU A 251 -10.67 3.85 1.74
N GLY A 252 -9.35 3.95 1.60
CA GLY A 252 -8.47 4.31 2.72
C GLY A 252 -8.83 5.65 3.36
N SER A 253 -9.11 6.67 2.54
CA SER A 253 -9.50 8.00 3.01
C SER A 253 -10.84 7.99 3.75
N ALA A 254 -11.80 7.19 3.30
CA ALA A 254 -13.09 7.03 3.98
C ALA A 254 -12.91 6.36 5.35
N ILE A 255 -12.06 5.34 5.44
CA ILE A 255 -11.76 4.65 6.70
C ILE A 255 -11.04 5.57 7.70
N ILE A 256 -10.04 6.34 7.26
CA ILE A 256 -9.39 7.34 8.13
C ILE A 256 -10.42 8.33 8.66
N LYS A 257 -11.29 8.87 7.79
CA LYS A 257 -12.36 9.81 8.21
C LYS A 257 -13.29 9.17 9.25
N ALA A 258 -13.70 7.92 9.06
CA ALA A 258 -14.52 7.19 10.02
C ALA A 258 -13.79 6.98 11.36
N ALA A 259 -12.48 6.68 11.32
CA ALA A 259 -11.66 6.53 12.52
C ALA A 259 -11.57 7.86 13.30
N MET A 260 -11.33 8.97 12.60
CA MET A 260 -11.27 10.32 13.16
C MET A 260 -12.60 10.75 13.79
N GLN A 261 -13.73 10.37 13.19
CA GLN A 261 -15.05 10.65 13.76
C GLN A 261 -15.34 9.85 15.03
N LYS A 262 -14.81 8.63 15.15
CA LYS A 262 -14.99 7.78 16.33
C LYS A 262 -14.05 8.15 17.48
N ARG A 263 -12.86 8.68 17.19
CA ARG A 263 -11.81 8.96 18.18
C ARG A 263 -11.25 10.37 18.03
N HIS A 264 -11.98 11.35 18.56
CA HIS A 264 -11.55 12.74 18.56
C HIS A 264 -10.28 13.03 19.38
N SER A 265 -9.84 12.10 20.23
CA SER A 265 -8.64 12.24 21.06
C SER A 265 -7.35 11.76 20.39
N ILE A 266 -7.42 11.14 19.21
CA ILE A 266 -6.26 10.64 18.47
C ILE A 266 -5.95 11.62 17.34
N SER A 267 -4.69 12.06 17.25
CA SER A 267 -4.28 13.10 16.29
C SER A 267 -4.03 12.55 14.88
N PHE A 268 -3.82 11.22 14.74
CA PHE A 268 -3.46 10.56 13.48
C PHE A 268 -2.23 11.18 12.82
N GLU A 269 -1.36 11.84 13.60
CA GLU A 269 -0.17 12.56 13.13
C GLU A 269 0.89 11.63 12.55
N SER A 270 0.86 10.32 12.87
CA SER A 270 1.83 9.38 12.32
C SER A 270 1.52 8.93 10.88
N PHE A 271 0.29 9.12 10.39
CA PHE A 271 -0.06 8.78 9.00
C PHE A 271 0.68 9.70 8.02
N ASP A 272 1.52 9.12 7.16
CA ASP A 272 2.28 9.85 6.13
C ASP A 272 1.53 9.81 4.80
N ARG A 273 1.28 8.61 4.24
CA ARG A 273 0.76 8.44 2.87
C ARG A 273 0.15 7.08 2.59
N PHE A 274 -0.57 7.00 1.48
CA PHE A 274 -1.02 5.75 0.86
C PHE A 274 0.00 5.21 -0.14
N PHE A 275 -0.03 3.90 -0.40
CA PHE A 275 0.61 3.24 -1.54
C PHE A 275 -0.40 2.36 -2.27
N PRO A 276 -0.66 2.57 -3.57
CA PRO A 276 -0.17 3.67 -4.40
C PRO A 276 -0.54 5.06 -3.84
N ASN A 277 0.34 6.04 -4.04
CA ASN A 277 0.13 7.41 -3.54
C ASN A 277 -0.42 8.37 -4.60
N GLN A 278 -0.71 7.89 -5.82
CA GLN A 278 -1.16 8.67 -6.96
C GLN A 278 -2.18 7.86 -7.77
N ASP A 279 -3.07 8.55 -8.49
CA ASP A 279 -4.08 7.91 -9.34
C ASP A 279 -3.54 7.50 -10.70
N GLU A 280 -2.52 8.20 -11.20
CA GLU A 280 -2.07 8.05 -12.58
C GLU A 280 -0.55 7.88 -12.63
N ILE A 281 -0.08 7.05 -13.56
CA ILE A 281 1.36 6.86 -13.75
C ILE A 281 1.96 8.21 -14.23
N PRO A 282 2.97 8.75 -13.54
CA PRO A 282 3.56 10.03 -13.92
C PRO A 282 4.27 9.93 -15.27
N LYS A 283 4.13 10.96 -16.11
CA LYS A 283 4.82 11.02 -17.41
C LYS A 283 6.33 10.84 -17.22
N GLY A 284 6.88 9.81 -17.84
CA GLY A 284 8.31 9.48 -17.79
C GLY A 284 8.80 8.78 -16.51
N GLY A 285 7.95 8.62 -15.49
CA GLY A 285 8.29 7.96 -14.22
C GLY A 285 7.60 6.61 -14.03
N TYR A 286 8.00 5.90 -12.97
CA TYR A 286 7.43 4.60 -12.60
C TYR A 286 6.38 4.69 -11.49
N GLY A 287 6.22 5.88 -10.91
CA GLY A 287 5.43 6.12 -9.72
C GLY A 287 6.26 6.04 -8.43
N ASN A 288 5.57 6.03 -7.29
CA ASN A 288 6.19 5.95 -5.98
C ASN A 288 6.34 4.49 -5.58
N LEU A 289 7.43 4.17 -4.91
CA LEU A 289 7.74 2.81 -4.48
C LEU A 289 7.44 2.63 -3.00
N ILE A 290 7.08 1.41 -2.64
CA ILE A 290 7.03 0.92 -1.26
C ILE A 290 8.10 -0.15 -1.08
N ALA A 291 8.81 -0.15 0.05
CA ALA A 291 9.72 -1.24 0.38
C ALA A 291 8.91 -2.50 0.68
N LEU A 292 9.26 -3.62 0.06
CA LEU A 292 8.57 -4.88 0.34
C LEU A 292 8.90 -5.38 1.76
N PRO A 293 7.91 -5.99 2.43
CA PRO A 293 8.07 -6.48 3.80
C PRO A 293 8.78 -7.83 3.82
N LEU A 294 9.05 -8.36 5.03
CA LEU A 294 9.65 -9.67 5.27
C LEU A 294 11.10 -9.81 4.76
N GLN A 295 11.86 -8.70 4.68
CA GLN A 295 13.28 -8.78 4.35
C GLN A 295 14.03 -9.54 5.45
N GLY A 296 14.80 -10.56 5.07
CA GLY A 296 15.28 -11.59 6.00
C GLY A 296 16.19 -11.10 7.14
N LYS A 297 16.92 -10.00 6.98
CA LYS A 297 17.71 -9.40 8.07
C LYS A 297 16.82 -8.63 9.04
N ALA A 298 15.92 -7.79 8.52
CA ALA A 298 14.95 -7.05 9.32
C ALA A 298 14.05 -7.99 10.14
N VAL A 299 13.60 -9.10 9.55
CA VAL A 299 12.78 -10.13 10.23
C VAL A 299 13.51 -10.71 11.45
N LYS A 300 14.81 -10.95 11.36
CA LYS A 300 15.61 -11.44 12.49
C LYS A 300 15.71 -10.43 13.65
N GLU A 301 15.56 -9.15 13.33
CA GLU A 301 15.54 -8.05 14.30
C GLU A 301 14.12 -7.78 14.83
N GLY A 302 13.10 -8.55 14.42
CA GLY A 302 11.70 -8.34 14.80
C GLY A 302 11.03 -7.20 14.04
N HIS A 303 11.63 -6.75 12.94
CA HIS A 303 11.11 -5.70 12.06
C HIS A 303 10.68 -6.30 10.71
N SER A 304 9.94 -5.53 9.93
CA SER A 304 9.40 -6.01 8.65
C SER A 304 8.58 -7.29 8.77
N VAL A 305 7.84 -7.43 9.87
CA VAL A 305 7.02 -8.60 10.22
C VAL A 305 5.56 -8.20 10.39
N PHE A 306 4.66 -9.11 10.01
CA PHE A 306 3.23 -8.95 10.24
C PHE A 306 2.86 -9.36 11.67
N VAL A 307 2.02 -8.56 12.34
CA VAL A 307 1.60 -8.76 13.75
C VAL A 307 0.10 -8.58 13.95
#